data_AF-A0A316WKS3-F1
#
_entry.id   AF-A0A316WKS3-F1
#
_cell.length_a   1.000
_cell.length_b   1.000
_cell.length_c   1.000
_cell.angle_alpha   90.00
_cell.angle_beta   90.00
_cell.angle_gamma   90.00
#
_symmetry.space_group_name_H-M   'P 1'
#
loop_
_entity.id
_entity.type
_entity.pdbx_description
1 polymer ?
#
loop_
_entity_poly.entity_id
_entity_poly.type
_entity_poly.pdbx_seq_one_letter_code
_entity_poly.pdbx_strand_id
1 'polypeptide(L)'
;MSLIKCPRCQNQINNTDVFCPQCGYSIKEKDNSPKQPPTPISSNPHKKNNNGCGIIVFLFFCILFIVFLVKNCSGTKDSSNFTTEATQQLSKEDSIKNKQKIDSIIKQEKIEEEKFLKSKAGKIHKKHPEWSRKDCISISKNQIWIGMEYEMLVYMRGKPNNVNTSNYGDGPHYQACWHNYDASCFYFDQSQIITSYN
;
A
#
# COMPACT_ATOMS: atom_id res chain seq x y z
N MET A 1 -32.94 22.87 12.01
CA MET A 1 -31.86 21.88 11.86
C MET A 1 -32.50 20.51 11.80
N SER A 2 -32.29 19.74 10.75
CA SER A 2 -32.83 18.38 10.63
C SER A 2 -31.83 17.37 11.18
N LEU A 3 -32.35 16.38 11.91
CA LEU A 3 -31.58 15.24 12.39
C LEU A 3 -31.67 14.13 11.35
N ILE A 4 -30.52 13.54 11.00
CA ILE A 4 -30.42 12.36 10.13
C ILE A 4 -29.82 11.19 10.92
N LYS A 5 -29.98 9.96 10.42
CA LYS A 5 -29.30 8.79 10.98
C LYS A 5 -28.04 8.50 10.19
N CYS A 6 -26.93 8.28 10.89
CA CYS A 6 -25.70 7.81 10.26
C CYS A 6 -25.94 6.46 9.56
N PRO A 7 -25.62 6.29 8.27
CA PRO A 7 -25.87 5.03 7.57
C PRO A 7 -24.97 3.87 8.04
N ARG A 8 -23.83 4.16 8.69
CA ARG A 8 -22.90 3.13 9.21
C ARG A 8 -23.29 2.64 10.60
N CYS A 9 -23.59 3.54 11.55
CA CYS A 9 -23.85 3.18 12.96
C CYS A 9 -25.27 3.52 13.46
N GLN A 10 -26.11 4.11 12.62
CA GLN A 10 -27.51 4.49 12.90
C GLN A 10 -27.72 5.55 13.98
N ASN A 11 -26.64 6.13 14.53
CA ASN A 11 -26.74 7.21 15.50
C ASN A 11 -27.36 8.47 14.89
N GLN A 12 -28.12 9.22 15.69
CA GLN A 12 -28.66 10.52 15.29
C GLN A 12 -27.55 11.56 15.24
N ILE A 13 -27.47 12.28 14.12
CA ILE A 13 -26.48 13.32 13.86
C ILE A 13 -27.16 14.50 13.18
N ASN A 14 -26.54 15.67 13.19
CA ASN A 14 -27.05 16.83 12.47
C ASN A 14 -26.81 16.65 10.96
N ASN A 15 -27.77 17.07 10.13
CA ASN A 15 -27.60 17.06 8.67
C ASN A 15 -26.43 17.95 8.19
N THR A 16 -25.94 18.86 9.04
CA THR A 16 -24.74 19.68 8.73
C THR A 16 -23.42 18.99 9.07
N ASP A 17 -23.45 17.86 9.78
CA ASP A 17 -22.23 17.18 10.23
C ASP A 17 -21.51 16.52 9.04
N VAL A 18 -20.20 16.81 8.89
CA VAL A 18 -19.38 16.21 7.83
C VAL A 18 -19.06 14.74 8.13
N PHE A 19 -18.86 14.42 9.42
CA PHE A 19 -18.56 13.08 9.90
C PHE A 19 -19.46 12.72 11.08
N CYS A 20 -19.83 11.45 11.17
CA CYS A 20 -20.56 10.94 12.31
C CYS A 20 -19.64 10.90 13.55
N PRO A 21 -19.97 11.60 14.65
CA PRO A 21 -19.16 11.60 15.87
C PRO A 21 -19.12 10.22 16.57
N GLN A 22 -20.05 9.31 16.24
CA GLN A 22 -20.09 7.99 16.86
C GLN A 22 -19.20 6.95 16.18
N CYS A 23 -19.00 7.04 14.86
CA CYS A 23 -18.31 6.00 14.09
C CYS A 23 -17.34 6.53 13.01
N GLY A 24 -17.19 7.85 12.85
CA GLY A 24 -16.28 8.44 11.87
C GLY A 24 -16.74 8.39 10.41
N TYR A 25 -17.96 7.90 10.13
CA TYR A 25 -18.48 7.82 8.77
C TYR A 25 -18.70 9.21 8.13
N SER A 26 -18.22 9.42 6.91
CA SER A 26 -18.39 10.68 6.14
C SER A 26 -19.79 10.79 5.55
N ILE A 27 -20.50 11.89 5.83
CA ILE A 27 -21.91 12.10 5.50
C ILE A 27 -22.11 12.88 4.19
N LYS A 28 -21.11 13.63 3.74
CA LYS A 28 -21.20 14.45 2.53
C LYS A 28 -21.05 13.61 1.26
N GLU A 29 -22.14 12.99 0.81
CA GLU A 29 -22.22 12.50 -0.58
C GLU A 29 -23.54 12.73 -1.32
N LYS A 30 -24.62 13.19 -0.69
CA LYS A 30 -25.86 13.48 -1.45
C LYS A 30 -26.61 14.66 -0.86
N ASP A 31 -26.42 15.84 -1.45
CA ASP A 31 -27.50 16.79 -1.69
C ASP A 31 -27.09 17.78 -2.80
N ASN A 32 -27.97 17.91 -3.78
CA ASN A 32 -27.80 18.56 -5.08
C ASN A 32 -27.56 20.08 -5.02
N SER A 33 -26.55 20.60 -5.73
CA SER A 33 -26.58 21.91 -6.42
C SER A 33 -25.39 22.14 -7.36
N PRO A 34 -25.47 23.07 -8.32
CA PRO A 34 -25.36 22.78 -9.75
C PRO A 34 -23.94 22.79 -10.33
N LYS A 35 -23.77 22.04 -11.44
CA LYS A 35 -22.60 22.04 -12.33
C LYS A 35 -22.07 23.47 -12.55
N GLN A 36 -20.89 23.76 -12.02
CA GLN A 36 -20.03 24.81 -12.54
C GLN A 36 -19.01 24.20 -13.52
N PRO A 37 -18.73 24.89 -14.65
CA PRO A 37 -17.86 24.39 -15.72
C PRO A 37 -16.39 24.30 -15.26
N PRO A 38 -15.61 23.36 -15.84
CA PRO A 38 -14.22 23.18 -15.47
C PRO A 38 -13.38 24.37 -15.93
N THR A 39 -12.69 25.02 -14.99
CA THR A 39 -11.66 26.02 -15.27
C THR A 39 -10.29 25.32 -15.22
N PRO A 40 -9.37 25.59 -16.15
CA PRO A 40 -8.22 24.73 -16.43
C PRO A 40 -7.14 24.73 -15.36
N ILE A 41 -6.65 23.52 -15.08
CA ILE A 41 -5.47 23.23 -14.27
C ILE A 41 -4.23 23.77 -14.99
N SER A 42 -3.56 24.74 -14.36
CA SER A 42 -2.21 25.17 -14.72
C SER A 42 -1.23 24.12 -14.20
N SER A 43 -0.73 23.26 -15.10
CA SER A 43 0.43 22.41 -14.86
C SER A 43 1.66 23.10 -15.43
N ASN A 44 2.56 23.54 -14.56
CA ASN A 44 3.93 23.87 -14.96
C ASN A 44 4.65 22.56 -15.30
N PRO A 45 5.19 22.38 -16.52
CA PRO A 45 6.06 21.25 -16.80
C PRO A 45 7.45 21.51 -16.20
N HIS A 46 7.87 20.59 -15.33
CA HIS A 46 9.26 20.44 -14.93
C HIS A 46 10.16 20.27 -16.17
N LYS A 47 11.20 21.11 -16.22
CA LYS A 47 12.29 21.16 -17.18
C LYS A 47 12.92 19.78 -17.42
N LYS A 48 12.74 19.24 -18.64
CA LYS A 48 13.50 18.08 -19.15
C LYS A 48 14.87 18.54 -19.62
N ASN A 49 15.93 18.04 -19.00
CA ASN A 49 17.29 18.11 -19.51
C ASN A 49 17.55 16.97 -20.50
N ASN A 50 18.34 17.28 -21.52
CA ASN A 50 18.48 16.56 -22.77
C ASN A 50 19.93 16.10 -22.92
N ASN A 51 20.21 14.85 -22.52
CA ASN A 51 21.51 14.19 -22.73
C ASN A 51 21.32 12.86 -23.46
N GLY A 52 20.91 12.93 -24.73
CA GLY A 52 20.77 11.78 -25.63
C GLY A 52 21.84 11.82 -26.72
N CYS A 53 23.06 11.36 -26.42
CA CYS A 53 24.11 11.15 -27.43
C CYS A 53 25.11 10.04 -27.04
N GLY A 54 25.32 9.77 -25.74
CA GLY A 54 26.25 8.72 -25.28
C GLY A 54 25.74 7.27 -25.38
N ILE A 55 24.43 7.04 -25.28
CA ILE A 55 23.84 5.69 -25.22
C ILE A 55 23.94 4.95 -26.57
N ILE A 56 23.81 5.66 -27.68
CA ILE A 56 23.89 5.06 -29.02
C ILE A 56 25.32 4.60 -29.33
N VAL A 57 26.32 5.40 -28.94
CA VAL A 57 27.74 5.04 -29.11
C VAL A 57 28.08 3.82 -28.25
N PHE A 58 27.63 3.77 -26.99
CA PHE A 58 27.89 2.65 -26.10
C PHE A 58 27.26 1.33 -26.60
N LEU A 59 26.00 1.38 -27.09
CA LEU A 59 25.34 0.20 -27.67
C LEU A 59 26.08 -0.31 -28.93
N PHE A 60 26.58 0.58 -29.78
CA PHE A 60 27.30 0.17 -30.99
C PHE A 60 28.65 -0.50 -30.65
N PHE A 61 29.39 0.03 -29.68
CA PHE A 61 30.62 -0.59 -29.20
C PHE A 61 30.38 -1.93 -28.49
N CYS A 62 29.31 -2.06 -27.70
CA CYS A 62 28.95 -3.33 -27.07
C CYS A 62 28.60 -4.41 -28.12
N ILE A 63 27.87 -4.07 -29.17
CA ILE A 63 27.51 -5.02 -30.24
C ILE A 63 28.77 -5.49 -30.99
N LEU A 64 29.68 -4.57 -31.34
CA LEU A 64 30.94 -4.93 -31.99
C LEU A 64 31.84 -5.80 -31.11
N PHE A 65 31.88 -5.53 -29.80
CA PHE A 65 32.64 -6.34 -28.85
C PHE A 65 32.08 -7.75 -28.72
N ILE A 66 30.75 -7.91 -28.69
CA ILE A 66 30.09 -9.23 -28.66
C ILE A 66 30.41 -10.02 -29.95
N VAL A 67 30.36 -9.38 -31.12
CA VAL A 67 30.71 -10.03 -32.40
C VAL A 67 32.18 -10.47 -32.41
N PHE A 68 33.09 -9.66 -31.87
CA PHE A 68 34.51 -10.00 -31.74
C PHE A 68 34.71 -11.22 -30.82
N LEU A 69 34.02 -11.27 -29.67
CA LEU A 69 34.07 -12.42 -28.77
C LEU A 69 33.55 -13.71 -29.44
N VAL A 70 32.45 -13.63 -30.20
CA VAL A 70 31.89 -14.80 -30.91
C VAL A 70 32.85 -15.31 -32.00
N LYS A 71 33.56 -14.40 -32.69
CA LYS A 71 34.55 -14.76 -33.72
C LYS A 71 35.81 -15.40 -33.14
N ASN A 72 36.26 -14.96 -31.97
CA ASN A 72 37.40 -15.56 -31.27
C ASN A 72 37.05 -16.88 -30.54
N CYS A 73 35.77 -17.17 -30.32
CA CYS A 73 35.33 -18.42 -29.67
C CYS A 73 34.86 -19.52 -30.63
N SER A 74 34.67 -19.23 -31.92
CA SER A 74 34.21 -20.24 -32.89
C SER A 74 35.37 -20.93 -33.58
N GLY A 75 36.09 -21.76 -32.82
CA GLY A 75 36.94 -22.82 -33.37
C GLY A 75 36.39 -24.16 -32.92
N THR A 76 35.41 -24.73 -33.63
CA THR A 76 34.92 -26.08 -33.31
C THR A 76 34.54 -26.87 -34.54
N LYS A 77 35.15 -28.06 -34.59
CA LYS A 77 34.91 -29.19 -35.49
C LYS A 77 33.60 -29.87 -35.12
N ASP A 78 32.86 -30.32 -36.12
CA ASP A 78 31.64 -31.11 -35.95
C ASP A 78 31.91 -32.50 -35.38
N SER A 79 31.10 -32.94 -34.41
CA SER A 79 30.94 -34.36 -34.07
C SER A 79 29.56 -34.67 -33.46
N SER A 80 28.72 -35.26 -34.31
CA SER A 80 27.79 -36.39 -34.12
C SER A 80 27.26 -36.78 -32.72
N ASN A 81 25.92 -36.80 -32.64
CA ASN A 81 25.05 -37.92 -32.20
C ASN A 81 25.41 -38.68 -30.90
N PHE A 82 25.14 -38.10 -29.73
CA PHE A 82 24.88 -38.85 -28.49
C PHE A 82 24.11 -37.98 -27.48
N THR A 83 22.88 -37.55 -27.76
CA THR A 83 22.16 -36.67 -26.80
C THR A 83 20.63 -36.67 -26.98
N THR A 84 19.96 -37.81 -26.77
CA THR A 84 18.48 -37.83 -26.79
C THR A 84 17.86 -38.38 -25.49
N GLU A 85 18.53 -39.28 -24.77
CA GLU A 85 17.98 -39.83 -23.51
C GLU A 85 18.33 -38.99 -22.27
N ALA A 86 19.52 -38.38 -22.23
CA ALA A 86 19.95 -37.52 -21.13
C ALA A 86 19.10 -36.23 -21.01
N THR A 87 18.61 -35.70 -22.14
CA THR A 87 17.79 -34.49 -22.21
C THR A 87 16.34 -34.70 -21.76
N GLN A 88 15.78 -35.91 -21.93
CA GLN A 88 14.44 -36.25 -21.42
C GLN A 88 14.42 -36.58 -19.92
N GLN A 89 15.53 -37.11 -19.37
CA GLN A 89 15.63 -37.36 -17.93
C GLN A 89 15.91 -36.08 -17.13
N LEU A 90 16.74 -35.16 -17.66
CA LEU A 90 16.96 -33.85 -17.05
C LEU A 90 15.66 -33.03 -16.93
N SER A 91 14.84 -32.99 -17.99
CA SER A 91 13.62 -32.15 -17.99
C SER A 91 12.54 -32.64 -17.02
N LYS A 92 12.46 -33.96 -16.78
CA LYS A 92 11.52 -34.55 -15.81
C LYS A 92 12.01 -34.35 -14.37
N GLU A 93 13.30 -34.53 -14.12
CA GLU A 93 13.86 -34.32 -12.78
C GLU A 93 13.82 -32.84 -12.35
N ASP A 94 14.08 -31.92 -13.27
CA ASP A 94 13.90 -30.48 -13.05
C ASP A 94 12.42 -30.12 -12.77
N SER A 95 11.47 -30.77 -13.46
CA SER A 95 10.04 -30.56 -13.23
C SER A 95 9.59 -31.05 -11.85
N ILE A 96 10.12 -32.19 -11.39
CA ILE A 96 9.81 -32.79 -10.09
C ILE A 96 10.41 -31.93 -8.96
N LYS A 97 11.66 -31.50 -9.12
CA LYS A 97 12.35 -30.64 -8.14
C LYS A 97 11.67 -29.28 -7.99
N ASN A 98 11.22 -28.69 -9.10
CA ASN A 98 10.45 -27.44 -9.07
C ASN A 98 9.09 -27.61 -8.38
N LYS A 99 8.38 -28.71 -8.65
CA LYS A 99 7.12 -29.03 -7.97
C LYS A 99 7.31 -29.20 -6.46
N GLN A 100 8.30 -29.98 -6.04
CA GLN A 100 8.62 -30.17 -4.62
C GLN A 100 8.96 -28.84 -3.92
N LYS A 101 9.69 -27.95 -4.60
CA LYS A 101 10.01 -26.62 -4.08
C LYS A 101 8.74 -25.77 -3.92
N ILE A 102 7.85 -25.76 -4.91
CA ILE A 102 6.56 -25.03 -4.82
C ILE A 102 5.71 -25.58 -3.68
N ASP A 103 5.57 -26.90 -3.57
CA ASP A 103 4.80 -27.54 -2.50
C ASP A 103 5.38 -27.20 -1.12
N SER A 104 6.70 -27.11 -0.99
CA SER A 104 7.37 -26.70 0.25
C SER A 104 7.09 -25.23 0.62
N ILE A 105 7.06 -24.33 -0.37
CA ILE A 105 6.74 -22.90 -0.16
C ILE A 105 5.28 -22.76 0.27
N ILE A 106 4.35 -23.40 -0.44
CA ILE A 106 2.92 -23.38 -0.10
C ILE A 106 2.70 -23.93 1.31
N LYS A 107 3.39 -25.01 1.69
CA LYS A 107 3.31 -25.57 3.05
C LYS A 107 3.81 -24.57 4.09
N GLN A 108 4.91 -23.88 3.80
CA GLN A 108 5.48 -22.89 4.71
C GLN A 108 4.57 -21.66 4.86
N GLU A 109 4.01 -21.15 3.77
CA GLU A 109 3.05 -20.05 3.77
C GLU A 109 1.81 -20.39 4.61
N LYS A 110 1.28 -21.61 4.47
CA LYS A 110 0.15 -22.08 5.31
C LYS A 110 0.51 -22.09 6.79
N ILE A 111 1.69 -22.59 7.15
CA ILE A 111 2.15 -22.60 8.54
C ILE A 111 2.30 -21.17 9.08
N GLU A 112 2.84 -20.24 8.28
CA GLU A 112 3.01 -18.85 8.65
C GLU A 112 1.68 -18.10 8.77
N GLU A 113 0.72 -18.41 7.91
CA GLU A 113 -0.62 -17.85 7.96
C GLU A 113 -1.37 -18.34 9.20
N GLU A 114 -1.32 -19.64 9.50
CA GLU A 114 -1.90 -20.19 10.73
C GLU A 114 -1.30 -19.57 11.98
N LYS A 115 0.03 -19.36 12.00
CA LYS A 115 0.72 -18.66 13.09
C LYS A 115 0.26 -17.21 13.21
N PHE A 116 0.10 -16.52 12.08
CA PHE A 116 -0.38 -15.14 12.05
C PHE A 116 -1.81 -15.04 12.59
N LEU A 117 -2.74 -15.86 12.10
CA LEU A 117 -4.15 -15.86 12.52
C LEU A 117 -4.32 -16.13 14.03
N LYS A 118 -3.42 -16.92 14.62
CA LYS A 118 -3.40 -17.17 16.08
C LYS A 118 -2.85 -16.01 16.91
N SER A 119 -2.05 -15.12 16.30
CA SER A 119 -1.43 -13.97 16.97
C SER A 119 -2.42 -12.85 17.32
N LYS A 120 -1.99 -11.87 18.14
CA LYS A 120 -2.79 -10.65 18.41
C LYS A 120 -3.10 -9.90 17.11
N ALA A 121 -2.13 -9.78 16.21
CA ALA A 121 -2.30 -9.13 14.91
C ALA A 121 -3.32 -9.86 14.03
N GLY A 122 -3.28 -11.20 13.98
CA GLY A 122 -4.26 -11.99 13.23
C GLY A 122 -5.68 -11.85 13.76
N LYS A 123 -5.85 -11.73 15.09
CA LYS A 123 -7.16 -11.42 15.69
C LYS A 123 -7.67 -10.04 15.31
N ILE A 124 -6.79 -9.04 15.15
CA ILE A 124 -7.14 -7.70 14.65
C ILE A 124 -7.55 -7.81 13.18
N HIS A 125 -6.75 -8.46 12.35
CA HIS A 125 -7.02 -8.65 10.91
C HIS A 125 -8.35 -9.38 10.65
N LYS A 126 -8.71 -10.37 11.49
CA LYS A 126 -10.02 -11.03 11.41
C LYS A 126 -11.19 -10.08 11.63
N LYS A 127 -11.02 -9.03 12.44
CA LYS A 127 -12.04 -8.00 12.69
C LYS A 127 -12.02 -6.90 11.64
N HIS A 128 -10.84 -6.63 11.08
CA HIS A 128 -10.56 -5.57 10.11
C HIS A 128 -9.81 -6.17 8.89
N PRO A 129 -10.49 -6.94 8.04
CA PRO A 129 -9.87 -7.58 6.88
C PRO A 129 -9.39 -6.58 5.83
N GLU A 130 -9.92 -5.36 5.83
CA GLU A 130 -9.49 -4.23 5.01
C GLU A 130 -8.10 -3.71 5.39
N TRP A 131 -7.67 -3.93 6.63
CA TRP A 131 -6.35 -3.49 7.08
C TRP A 131 -5.26 -4.45 6.66
N SER A 132 -4.12 -3.89 6.23
CA SER A 132 -2.99 -4.71 5.83
C SER A 132 -2.46 -5.53 7.00
N ARG A 133 -1.85 -6.68 6.68
CA ARG A 133 -1.14 -7.51 7.67
C ARG A 133 -0.09 -6.71 8.43
N LYS A 134 0.60 -5.77 7.77
CA LYS A 134 1.61 -4.91 8.38
C LYS A 134 0.98 -3.97 9.41
N ASP A 135 -0.13 -3.33 9.08
CA ASP A 135 -0.81 -2.40 9.98
C ASP A 135 -1.34 -3.14 11.21
N CYS A 136 -1.95 -4.32 11.02
CA CYS A 136 -2.39 -5.16 12.12
C CYS A 136 -1.23 -5.54 13.06
N ILE A 137 -0.04 -5.80 12.54
CA ILE A 137 1.17 -6.06 13.34
C ILE A 137 1.57 -4.81 14.11
N SER A 138 1.64 -3.63 13.47
CA SER A 138 1.98 -2.36 14.11
C SER A 138 0.99 -2.01 15.24
N ILE A 139 -0.31 -2.11 14.98
CA ILE A 139 -1.38 -1.87 15.97
C ILE A 139 -1.27 -2.87 17.12
N SER A 140 -0.98 -4.15 16.85
CA SER A 140 -0.83 -5.16 17.91
C SER A 140 0.30 -4.82 18.89
N LYS A 141 1.30 -4.05 18.44
CA LYS A 141 2.46 -3.56 19.18
C LYS A 141 2.29 -2.13 19.72
N ASN A 142 1.09 -1.56 19.59
CA ASN A 142 0.77 -0.18 19.96
C ASN A 142 1.66 0.88 19.26
N GLN A 143 2.08 0.62 18.02
CA GLN A 143 2.89 1.56 17.25
C GLN A 143 2.02 2.60 16.56
N ILE A 144 2.45 3.85 16.59
CA ILE A 144 1.84 5.00 15.91
C ILE A 144 2.78 5.42 14.78
N TRP A 145 2.24 5.73 13.61
CA TRP A 145 3.03 6.18 12.45
C TRP A 145 2.26 7.16 11.58
N ILE A 146 2.99 8.02 10.87
CA ILE A 146 2.42 8.89 9.82
C ILE A 146 2.01 8.02 8.65
N GLY A 147 0.80 8.24 8.13
CA GLY A 147 0.20 7.38 7.11
C GLY A 147 -0.76 6.33 7.66
N MET A 148 -0.92 6.21 8.99
CA MET A 148 -1.96 5.33 9.55
C MET A 148 -3.35 5.94 9.38
N GLU A 149 -4.38 5.11 9.26
CA GLU A 149 -5.76 5.58 9.26
C GLU A 149 -6.19 6.02 10.66
N TYR A 150 -7.04 7.05 10.73
CA TYR A 150 -7.63 7.54 11.98
C TYR A 150 -8.43 6.45 12.70
N GLU A 151 -9.13 5.58 11.97
CA GLU A 151 -9.87 4.46 12.56
C GLU A 151 -8.94 3.47 13.30
N MET A 152 -7.74 3.21 12.77
CA MET A 152 -6.73 2.37 13.44
C MET A 152 -6.25 3.00 14.75
N LEU A 153 -6.10 4.32 14.78
CA LEU A 153 -5.71 5.06 15.99
C LEU A 153 -6.80 4.97 17.05
N VAL A 154 -8.07 5.16 16.65
CA VAL A 154 -9.23 5.01 17.54
C VAL A 154 -9.37 3.58 18.06
N TYR A 155 -9.11 2.56 17.24
CA TYR A 155 -9.10 1.17 17.68
C TYR A 155 -8.07 0.94 18.78
N MET A 156 -6.88 1.51 18.63
CA MET A 156 -5.77 1.34 19.57
C MET A 156 -5.94 2.14 20.87
N ARG A 157 -6.43 3.37 20.79
CA ARG A 157 -6.46 4.32 21.92
C ARG A 157 -7.86 4.56 22.50
N GLY A 158 -8.90 4.06 21.85
CA GLY A 158 -10.29 4.44 22.12
C GLY A 158 -10.64 5.79 21.47
N LYS A 159 -11.85 6.28 21.73
CA LYS A 159 -12.31 7.57 21.18
C LYS A 159 -11.50 8.73 21.77
N PRO A 160 -11.18 9.77 20.96
CA PRO A 160 -10.54 10.98 21.49
C PRO A 160 -11.48 11.73 22.42
N ASN A 161 -10.89 12.58 23.26
CA ASN A 161 -11.64 13.50 24.10
C ASN A 161 -12.25 14.66 23.30
N ASN A 162 -11.57 15.09 22.22
CA ASN A 162 -12.05 16.14 21.34
C ASN A 162 -11.60 15.90 19.89
N VAL A 163 -12.45 16.28 18.93
CA VAL A 163 -12.13 16.38 17.50
C VAL A 163 -12.57 17.75 16.99
N ASN A 164 -11.62 18.57 16.56
CA ASN A 164 -11.87 19.92 16.05
C ASN A 164 -11.37 20.07 14.62
N THR A 165 -11.87 21.08 13.90
CA THR A 165 -11.22 21.54 12.68
C THR A 165 -9.89 22.21 13.04
N SER A 166 -8.84 21.88 12.30
CA SER A 166 -7.51 22.46 12.45
C SER A 166 -7.29 23.53 11.40
N ASN A 167 -6.55 24.59 11.76
CA ASN A 167 -6.02 25.59 10.82
C ASN A 167 -4.59 25.25 10.35
N TYR A 168 -4.10 24.05 10.70
CA TYR A 168 -2.78 23.57 10.29
C TYR A 168 -2.84 22.93 8.90
N GLY A 169 -2.20 23.56 7.91
CA GLY A 169 -2.15 23.10 6.52
C GLY A 169 -3.18 23.76 5.59
N ASP A 170 -3.09 23.47 4.29
CA ASP A 170 -4.03 23.96 3.29
C ASP A 170 -5.24 23.04 3.17
N GLY A 171 -6.44 23.60 3.35
CA GLY A 171 -7.70 22.88 3.21
C GLY A 171 -8.30 22.38 4.53
N PRO A 172 -9.33 21.52 4.47
CA PRO A 172 -10.03 21.02 5.64
C PRO A 172 -9.20 19.98 6.40
N HIS A 173 -8.54 20.43 7.47
CA HIS A 173 -7.79 19.59 8.41
C HIS A 173 -8.56 19.40 9.71
N TYR A 174 -8.27 18.30 10.40
CA TYR A 174 -8.86 17.92 11.67
C TYR A 174 -7.79 17.61 12.69
N GLN A 175 -8.11 17.83 13.96
CA GLN A 175 -7.27 17.53 15.10
C GLN A 175 -8.06 16.67 16.09
N ALA A 176 -7.55 15.49 16.44
CA ALA A 176 -8.11 14.63 17.48
C ALA A 176 -7.16 14.51 18.67
N CYS A 177 -7.62 14.84 19.88
CA CYS A 177 -6.79 14.90 21.08
C CYS A 177 -7.22 13.89 22.15
N TRP A 178 -6.23 13.26 22.80
CA TRP A 178 -6.40 12.38 23.96
C TRP A 178 -5.72 12.99 25.18
N HIS A 179 -6.45 13.08 26.30
CA HIS A 179 -6.01 13.72 27.55
C HIS A 179 -5.60 12.72 28.64
N ASN A 180 -5.84 11.42 28.43
CA ASN A 180 -5.55 10.35 29.39
C ASN A 180 -4.10 9.84 29.35
N TYR A 181 -3.25 10.47 28.54
CA TYR A 181 -1.80 10.23 28.41
C TYR A 181 -1.07 11.57 28.54
N ASP A 182 0.24 11.62 28.26
CA ASP A 182 0.85 12.87 27.80
C ASP A 182 -0.02 13.42 26.66
N ALA A 183 -0.52 14.65 26.83
CA ALA A 183 -1.55 15.19 25.96
C ALA A 183 -1.07 15.18 24.50
N SER A 184 -1.61 14.25 23.72
CA SER A 184 -1.20 14.01 22.33
C SER A 184 -2.37 14.30 21.40
N CYS A 185 -2.14 15.15 20.42
CA CYS A 185 -3.08 15.50 19.38
C CYS A 185 -2.57 14.99 18.03
N PHE A 186 -3.49 14.42 17.26
CA PHE A 186 -3.23 13.85 15.94
C PHE A 186 -3.93 14.67 14.88
N TYR A 187 -3.23 14.98 13.81
CA TYR A 187 -3.74 15.77 12.70
C TYR A 187 -3.95 14.90 11.47
N PHE A 188 -5.05 15.11 10.76
CA PHE A 188 -5.42 14.39 9.56
C PHE A 188 -6.34 15.24 8.68
N ASP A 189 -6.41 14.92 7.39
CA ASP A 189 -7.29 15.61 6.45
C ASP A 189 -8.54 14.75 6.12
N GLN A 190 -9.29 15.12 5.08
CA GLN A 190 -10.47 14.38 4.63
C GLN A 190 -10.21 12.92 4.25
N SER A 191 -8.98 12.54 3.92
CA SER A 191 -8.60 11.14 3.66
C SER A 191 -8.56 10.28 4.93
N GLN A 192 -8.68 10.91 6.11
CA GLN A 192 -8.56 10.25 7.42
C GLN A 192 -7.22 9.59 7.67
N ILE A 193 -6.17 10.01 6.94
CA ILE A 193 -4.81 9.57 7.16
C ILE A 193 -4.11 10.53 8.12
N ILE A 194 -3.47 9.99 9.15
CA ILE A 194 -2.68 10.78 10.09
C ILE A 194 -1.46 11.36 9.37
N THR A 195 -1.35 12.69 9.35
CA THR A 195 -0.30 13.45 8.68
C THR A 195 0.76 13.98 9.64
N SER A 196 0.39 14.25 10.90
CA SER A 196 1.30 14.66 11.97
C SER A 196 0.70 14.41 13.37
N TYR A 197 1.53 14.43 14.40
CA TYR A 197 1.11 14.39 15.81
C TYR A 197 2.19 15.00 16.71
N ASN A 198 1.81 15.36 17.94
CA ASN A 198 2.69 15.89 18.98
C ASN A 198 2.75 15.00 20.22
#